data_AF-A0A2G9M779-F1
#
_entry.id   AF-A0A2G9M779-F1
#
_cell.length_a   1.000
_cell.length_b   1.000
_cell.length_c   1.000
_cell.angle_alpha   90.00
_cell.angle_beta   90.00
_cell.angle_gamma   90.00
#
_symmetry.space_group_name_H-M   'P 1'
#
loop_
_entity.id
_entity.type
_entity.pdbx_description
1 polymer ?
#
loop_
_entity_poly.entity_id
_entity_poly.type
_entity_poly.pdbx_seq_one_letter_code
_entity_poly.pdbx_strand_id
1 'polypeptide(L)'
;MFLLSIIILAETVTFEKTLGTLIVFAGVLILTYQHRQLFGRLSDKGVQLTLLASVLVAFVAIIDKLAMDYFTPGMFGFLVYLIPGLILLLFVRTRIRAAKKLITTKWLPVIGVIILGMTFYYFQLKALTCRNATRVYHEWFIGASGIPSMIKNHWSFFLMIF
;
A
#
# COMPACT_ATOMS: atom_id res chain seq x y z
N MET A 1 -2.27 -4.13 10.88
CA MET A 1 -2.75 -5.33 10.14
C MET A 1 -2.80 -6.56 11.03
N PHE A 2 -1.71 -7.01 11.66
CA PHE A 2 -1.68 -8.21 12.53
C PHE A 2 -2.80 -8.28 13.58
N LEU A 3 -3.03 -7.19 14.32
CA LEU A 3 -4.12 -7.14 15.31
C LEU A 3 -5.51 -7.27 14.67
N LEU A 4 -5.72 -6.63 13.51
CA LEU A 4 -7.00 -6.66 12.83
C LEU A 4 -7.27 -8.02 12.16
N SER A 5 -6.25 -8.74 11.69
CA SER A 5 -6.44 -10.10 11.15
C SER A 5 -6.83 -11.10 12.23
N ILE A 6 -6.37 -10.93 13.47
CA ILE A 6 -6.81 -11.75 14.60
C ILE A 6 -8.28 -11.48 14.93
N ILE A 7 -8.67 -10.20 14.99
CA ILE A 7 -10.01 -9.80 15.43
C ILE A 7 -11.07 -10.11 14.36
N ILE A 8 -10.78 -9.81 13.09
CA ILE A 8 -11.80 -9.85 12.01
C ILE A 8 -11.78 -11.18 11.27
N LEU A 9 -10.60 -11.75 10.99
CA LEU A 9 -10.49 -13.02 10.24
C LEU A 9 -10.40 -14.25 11.16
N ALA A 10 -10.37 -14.04 12.49
CA ALA A 10 -10.15 -15.11 13.46
C ALA A 10 -8.92 -15.99 13.13
N GLU A 11 -7.86 -15.38 12.56
CA GLU A 11 -6.66 -16.13 12.21
C GLU A 11 -5.95 -16.64 13.48
N THR A 12 -5.45 -17.88 13.43
CA THR A 12 -4.63 -18.42 14.52
C THR A 12 -3.31 -17.64 14.67
N VAL A 13 -3.05 -17.23 15.91
CA VAL A 13 -1.80 -16.56 16.31
C VAL A 13 -0.76 -17.63 16.56
N THR A 14 0.19 -17.76 15.65
CA THR A 14 1.37 -18.60 15.86
C THR A 14 2.52 -17.76 16.40
N PHE A 15 3.40 -18.38 17.18
CA PHE A 15 4.59 -17.73 17.73
C PHE A 15 5.44 -17.07 16.63
N GLU A 16 5.58 -17.76 15.49
CA GLU A 16 6.31 -17.27 14.31
C GLU A 16 5.74 -15.95 13.75
N LYS A 17 4.40 -15.80 13.68
CA LYS A 17 3.78 -14.56 13.18
C LYS A 17 4.03 -13.37 14.12
N THR A 18 3.96 -13.61 15.44
CA THR A 18 4.22 -12.58 16.44
C THR A 18 5.68 -12.13 16.39
N LEU A 19 6.61 -13.08 16.36
CA LEU A 19 8.04 -12.81 16.32
C LEU A 19 8.44 -12.11 15.00
N GLY A 20 7.89 -12.57 13.87
CA GLY A 20 8.08 -11.91 12.58
C GLY A 20 7.59 -10.45 12.57
N THR A 21 6.43 -10.18 13.19
CA THR A 21 5.88 -8.83 13.31
C THR A 21 6.78 -7.94 14.17
N LEU A 22 7.29 -8.45 15.29
CA LEU A 22 8.22 -7.73 16.17
C LEU A 22 9.53 -7.39 15.45
N ILE A 23 10.10 -8.32 14.66
CA ILE A 23 11.31 -8.08 13.88
C ILE A 23 11.10 -6.96 12.85
N VAL A 24 9.99 -7.00 12.10
CA VAL A 24 9.68 -5.94 11.12
C VAL A 24 9.51 -4.59 11.81
N PHE A 25 8.81 -4.57 12.94
CA PHE A 25 8.64 -3.34 13.72
C PHE A 25 9.97 -2.79 14.24
N ALA A 26 10.83 -3.64 14.80
CA ALA A 26 12.18 -3.26 15.23
C ALA A 26 13.02 -2.75 14.05
N GLY A 27 12.96 -3.40 12.90
CA GLY A 27 13.64 -2.97 11.68
C GLY A 27 13.19 -1.59 11.22
N VAL A 28 11.89 -1.31 11.23
CA VAL A 28 11.35 0.03 10.91
C VAL A 28 11.85 1.07 11.91
N LEU A 29 11.84 0.76 13.21
CA LEU A 29 12.37 1.67 14.24
C LEU A 29 13.85 1.98 14.04
N ILE A 30 14.66 0.97 13.76
CA ILE A 30 16.10 1.12 13.50
C ILE A 30 16.34 1.97 12.24
N LEU A 31 15.61 1.71 11.15
CA LEU A 31 15.76 2.45 9.90
C LEU A 31 15.28 3.91 9.99
N THR A 32 14.28 4.17 10.82
CA THR A 32 13.74 5.52 11.02
C THR A 32 14.47 6.31 12.11
N TYR A 33 15.28 5.64 12.93
CA TYR A 33 16.08 6.29 13.96
C TYR A 33 17.18 7.15 13.32
N GLN A 34 17.06 8.47 13.47
CA GLN A 34 18.10 9.42 13.08
C GLN A 34 18.65 10.10 14.33
N HIS A 35 19.93 9.87 14.63
CA HIS A 35 20.60 10.29 15.87
C HIS A 35 20.56 11.81 16.15
N ARG A 36 20.18 12.65 15.18
CA ARG A 36 20.16 14.11 15.31
C ARG A 36 18.83 14.79 14.93
N GLN A 37 17.80 14.03 14.57
CA GLN A 37 16.48 14.59 14.28
C GLN A 37 15.50 14.18 15.38
N LEU A 38 14.74 15.15 15.89
CA LEU A 38 13.64 14.86 16.80
C LEU A 38 12.59 14.04 16.05
N PHE A 39 12.15 12.94 16.63
CA PHE A 39 10.99 12.20 16.13
C PHE A 39 9.79 13.15 16.01
N GLY A 40 9.04 13.05 14.91
CA GLY A 40 7.84 13.85 14.68
C GLY A 40 6.87 13.72 15.85
N ARG A 41 6.24 14.83 16.25
CA ARG A 41 5.29 14.84 17.36
C ARG A 41 3.97 14.25 16.87
N LEU A 42 3.23 13.58 17.75
CA LEU A 42 1.87 13.09 17.44
C LEU A 42 0.89 14.22 17.10
N SER A 43 1.21 15.46 17.48
CA SER A 43 0.47 16.66 17.09
C SER A 43 0.69 17.06 15.63
N ASP A 44 1.73 16.54 14.97
CA ASP A 44 2.05 16.91 13.59
C ASP A 44 1.04 16.26 12.65
N LYS A 45 0.40 17.10 11.81
CA LYS A 45 -0.61 16.65 10.86
C LYS A 45 -0.11 15.53 9.93
N GLY A 46 1.17 15.59 9.54
CA GLY A 46 1.80 14.54 8.73
C GLY A 46 1.79 13.19 9.43
N VAL A 47 2.18 13.14 10.70
CA VAL A 47 2.18 11.90 11.51
C VAL A 47 0.76 11.36 11.66
N GLN A 48 -0.21 12.23 11.94
CA GLN A 48 -1.62 11.84 12.05
C GLN A 48 -2.18 11.26 10.75
N LEU A 49 -1.88 11.91 9.61
CA LEU A 49 -2.32 11.44 8.29
C LEU A 49 -1.67 10.10 7.94
N THR A 50 -0.38 9.91 8.25
CA THR A 50 0.31 8.63 8.01
C THR A 50 -0.27 7.52 8.89
N LEU A 51 -0.55 7.79 10.17
CA LEU A 51 -1.21 6.83 11.06
C LEU A 51 -2.60 6.46 10.53
N LEU A 52 -3.42 7.45 10.18
CA LEU A 52 -4.74 7.21 9.61
C LEU A 52 -4.67 6.40 8.31
N ALA A 53 -3.77 6.77 7.40
CA ALA A 53 -3.56 6.04 6.15
C ALA A 53 -3.12 4.59 6.42
N SER A 54 -2.24 4.36 7.39
CA SER A 54 -1.80 3.00 7.75
C SER A 54 -2.96 2.13 8.29
N VAL A 55 -3.88 2.73 9.05
CA VAL A 55 -5.09 2.05 9.53
C VAL A 55 -6.02 1.73 8.37
N LEU A 56 -6.29 2.70 7.49
CA LEU A 56 -7.12 2.48 6.30
C LEU A 56 -6.56 1.39 5.39
N VAL A 57 -5.25 1.41 5.12
CA VAL A 57 -4.56 0.36 4.34
C VAL A 57 -4.73 -1.01 5.00
N ALA A 58 -4.65 -1.09 6.33
CA ALA A 58 -4.87 -2.35 7.04
C ALA A 58 -6.32 -2.86 6.90
N PHE A 59 -7.32 -1.98 6.86
CA PHE A 59 -8.70 -2.35 6.57
C PHE A 59 -8.88 -2.83 5.13
N VAL A 60 -8.31 -2.12 4.15
CA VAL A 60 -8.35 -2.54 2.74
C VAL A 60 -7.78 -3.95 2.59
N ALA A 61 -6.62 -4.22 3.20
CA ALA A 61 -6.00 -5.56 3.15
C ALA A 61 -6.90 -6.69 3.69
N ILE A 62 -7.74 -6.38 4.68
CA ILE A 62 -8.70 -7.33 5.25
C ILE A 62 -9.90 -7.52 4.34
N ILE A 63 -10.44 -6.43 3.80
CA ILE A 63 -11.52 -6.48 2.81
C ILE A 63 -11.07 -7.26 1.58
N ASP A 64 -9.85 -7.02 1.09
CA ASP A 64 -9.27 -7.74 -0.04
C ASP A 64 -9.21 -9.24 0.25
N LYS A 65 -8.73 -9.64 1.44
CA LYS A 65 -8.68 -11.05 1.83
C LYS A 65 -10.08 -11.68 1.89
N LEU A 66 -11.05 -11.01 2.51
CA LEU A 66 -12.43 -11.50 2.58
C LEU A 66 -13.07 -11.59 1.19
N ALA A 67 -12.79 -10.63 0.31
CA ALA A 67 -13.31 -10.62 -1.05
C ALA A 67 -12.75 -11.78 -1.89
N MET A 68 -11.54 -12.27 -1.61
CA MET A 68 -10.97 -13.44 -2.30
C MET A 68 -11.73 -14.74 -2.05
N ASP A 69 -12.59 -14.81 -1.03
CA ASP A 69 -13.46 -15.96 -0.80
C ASP A 69 -14.68 -15.96 -1.73
N TYR A 70 -15.03 -14.81 -2.31
CA TYR A 70 -16.23 -14.62 -3.15
C TYR A 70 -15.91 -14.28 -4.61
N PHE A 71 -14.77 -13.64 -4.87
CA PHE A 71 -14.40 -13.10 -6.18
C PHE A 71 -13.07 -13.69 -6.66
N THR A 72 -12.96 -13.94 -7.97
CA THR A 72 -11.65 -14.25 -8.57
C THR A 72 -10.74 -13.01 -8.53
N PRO A 73 -9.41 -13.19 -8.41
CA PRO A 73 -8.46 -12.07 -8.37
C PRO A 73 -8.61 -11.07 -9.53
N GLY A 74 -8.91 -11.57 -10.73
CA GLY A 74 -9.13 -10.73 -11.91
C GLY A 74 -10.41 -9.88 -11.80
N MET A 75 -11.53 -10.48 -11.38
CA MET A 75 -12.80 -9.78 -11.25
C MET A 75 -12.77 -8.74 -10.13
N PHE A 76 -12.23 -9.10 -8.96
CA PHE A 76 -12.08 -8.15 -7.86
C PHE A 76 -11.09 -7.04 -8.20
N GLY A 77 -9.97 -7.39 -8.84
CA GLY A 77 -8.99 -6.43 -9.34
C GLY A 77 -9.61 -5.38 -10.25
N PHE A 78 -10.43 -5.83 -11.19
CA PHE A 78 -11.18 -4.96 -12.08
C PHE A 78 -12.12 -4.01 -11.30
N LEU A 79 -12.90 -4.52 -10.34
CA LEU A 79 -13.82 -3.69 -9.53
C LEU A 79 -13.10 -2.63 -8.71
N VAL A 80 -11.97 -2.99 -8.09
CA VAL A 80 -11.17 -2.09 -7.25
C VAL A 80 -10.56 -0.94 -8.06
N TYR A 81 -10.21 -1.15 -9.33
CA TYR A 81 -9.76 -0.05 -10.20
C TYR A 81 -10.93 0.69 -10.88
N LEU A 82 -12.00 -0.01 -11.23
CA LEU A 82 -13.12 0.58 -11.95
C LEU A 82 -13.91 1.57 -11.10
N ILE A 83 -14.30 1.18 -9.89
CA ILE A 83 -15.20 2.00 -9.04
C ILE A 83 -14.54 3.35 -8.69
N PRO A 84 -13.30 3.39 -8.15
CA PRO A 84 -12.61 4.66 -7.90
C PRO A 84 -12.30 5.40 -9.20
N GLY A 85 -12.03 4.69 -10.30
CA GLY A 85 -11.80 5.28 -11.62
C GLY A 85 -13.02 6.06 -12.13
N LEU A 86 -14.23 5.50 -11.99
CA LEU A 86 -15.48 6.15 -12.36
C LEU A 86 -15.76 7.37 -11.46
N ILE A 87 -15.52 7.24 -10.15
CA ILE A 87 -15.66 8.36 -9.21
C ILE A 87 -14.68 9.48 -9.57
N LEU A 88 -13.41 9.15 -9.81
CA LEU A 88 -12.39 10.11 -10.22
C LEU A 88 -12.73 10.81 -11.53
N LEU A 89 -13.37 10.11 -12.48
CA LEU A 89 -13.79 10.69 -13.74
C LEU A 89 -14.81 11.84 -13.52
N LEU A 90 -15.72 11.69 -12.55
CA LEU A 90 -16.65 12.77 -12.17
C LEU A 90 -15.91 14.00 -11.65
N PHE A 91 -14.85 13.82 -10.86
CA PHE A 91 -14.05 14.92 -10.31
C PHE A 91 -13.06 15.54 -11.31
N VAL A 92 -12.50 14.73 -12.22
CA VAL A 92 -11.50 15.14 -13.21
C VAL A 92 -12.12 15.97 -14.36
N ARG A 93 -13.45 15.99 -14.48
CA ARG A 93 -14.15 16.76 -15.53
C ARG A 93 -13.69 18.23 -15.59
N THR A 94 -13.35 18.83 -14.46
CA THR A 94 -12.87 20.23 -14.36
C THR A 94 -11.39 20.41 -14.73
N ARG A 95 -10.58 19.35 -14.74
CA ARG A 95 -9.12 19.39 -15.00
C ARG A 95 -8.68 18.50 -16.16
N ILE A 96 -9.60 18.10 -17.03
CA ILE A 96 -9.35 17.15 -18.12
C ILE A 96 -8.23 17.61 -19.07
N ARG A 97 -8.08 18.92 -19.30
CA ARG A 97 -7.01 19.49 -20.14
C ARG A 97 -5.63 19.27 -19.51
N ALA A 98 -5.51 19.40 -18.19
CA ALA A 98 -4.25 19.16 -17.47
C ALA A 98 -3.90 17.67 -17.43
N ALA A 99 -4.90 16.81 -17.18
CA ALA A 99 -4.71 15.35 -17.23
C ALA A 99 -4.27 14.89 -18.62
N LYS A 100 -4.91 15.38 -19.69
CA LYS A 100 -4.53 15.05 -21.07
C LYS A 100 -3.10 15.49 -21.38
N LYS A 101 -2.70 16.69 -20.96
CA LYS A 101 -1.33 17.20 -21.14
C LYS A 101 -0.30 16.30 -20.45
N LEU A 102 -0.57 15.89 -19.20
CA LEU A 102 0.29 14.98 -18.45
C LEU A 102 0.46 13.64 -19.17
N ILE A 103 -0.65 13.04 -19.60
CA ILE A 103 -0.64 11.76 -20.32
C ILE A 103 0.15 11.90 -21.62
N THR A 104 -0.06 12.94 -22.42
CA THR A 104 0.66 13.10 -23.70
C THR A 104 2.14 13.37 -23.52
N THR A 105 2.54 14.14 -22.50
CA THR A 105 3.94 14.52 -22.27
C THR A 105 4.73 13.43 -21.56
N LYS A 106 4.08 12.62 -20.71
CA LYS A 106 4.73 11.61 -19.87
C LYS A 106 4.06 10.24 -20.01
N TRP A 107 3.67 9.87 -21.23
CA TRP A 107 2.93 8.63 -21.47
C TRP A 107 3.72 7.39 -21.03
N LEU A 108 5.03 7.35 -21.27
CA LEU A 108 5.87 6.19 -20.95
C LEU A 108 5.92 5.87 -19.45
N PRO A 109 6.28 6.80 -18.52
CA PRO A 109 6.23 6.52 -17.09
C PRO A 109 4.81 6.26 -16.58
N VAL A 110 3.78 6.88 -17.18
CA VAL A 110 2.38 6.61 -16.82
C VAL A 110 2.02 5.16 -17.14
N ILE A 111 2.32 4.67 -18.35
CA ILE A 111 2.08 3.27 -18.73
C ILE A 111 2.90 2.33 -17.83
N GLY A 112 4.16 2.66 -17.54
CA GLY A 112 5.00 1.86 -16.65
C GLY A 112 4.38 1.68 -15.27
N VAL A 113 3.89 2.77 -14.66
CA VAL A 113 3.21 2.73 -13.36
C VAL A 113 1.92 1.93 -13.43
N ILE A 114 1.14 2.05 -14.50
CA ILE A 114 -0.10 1.29 -14.69
C ILE A 114 0.19 -0.21 -14.76
N ILE A 115 1.12 -0.62 -15.63
CA ILE A 115 1.47 -2.04 -15.82
C ILE A 115 2.05 -2.63 -14.54
N LEU A 116 3.01 -1.94 -13.91
CA LEU A 116 3.61 -2.39 -12.65
C LEU A 116 2.58 -2.45 -11.54
N GLY A 117 1.71 -1.45 -11.41
CA GLY A 117 0.66 -1.41 -10.41
C GLY A 117 -0.37 -2.54 -10.58
N MET A 118 -0.86 -2.75 -11.81
CA MET A 118 -1.80 -3.84 -12.10
C MET A 118 -1.16 -5.21 -11.85
N THR A 119 0.08 -5.41 -12.29
CA THR A 119 0.81 -6.68 -12.10
C THR A 119 1.06 -6.94 -10.62
N PHE A 120 1.54 -5.94 -9.89
CA PHE A 120 1.74 -5.99 -8.44
C PHE A 120 0.45 -6.38 -7.73
N TYR A 121 -0.65 -5.68 -8.03
CA TYR A 121 -1.92 -5.90 -7.35
C TYR A 121 -2.52 -7.27 -7.66
N TYR A 122 -2.44 -7.71 -8.91
CA TYR A 122 -2.88 -9.05 -9.30
C TYR A 122 -2.12 -10.15 -8.56
N PHE A 123 -0.79 -10.05 -8.47
CA PHE A 123 0.01 -11.02 -7.71
C PHE A 123 -0.27 -10.97 -6.21
N GLN A 124 -0.52 -9.78 -5.67
CA GLN A 124 -0.92 -9.62 -4.28
C GLN A 124 -2.24 -10.34 -3.99
N LEU A 125 -3.28 -10.12 -4.80
CA LEU A 125 -4.56 -10.81 -4.67
C LEU A 125 -4.42 -12.33 -4.81
N LYS A 126 -3.65 -12.79 -5.80
CA LYS A 126 -3.37 -14.23 -5.98
C LYS A 126 -2.66 -14.84 -4.76
N ALA A 127 -1.72 -14.12 -4.17
CA ALA A 127 -1.05 -14.55 -2.95
C ALA A 127 -2.02 -14.63 -1.76
N LEU A 128 -2.97 -13.68 -1.66
CA LEU A 128 -4.04 -13.71 -0.66
C LEU A 128 -5.02 -14.87 -0.85
N THR A 129 -5.23 -15.36 -2.07
CA THR A 129 -6.00 -16.60 -2.28
C THR A 129 -5.27 -17.83 -1.74
N CYS A 130 -3.94 -17.90 -1.90
CA CYS A 130 -3.16 -19.09 -1.53
C CYS A 130 -2.70 -19.13 -0.06
N ARG A 131 -2.65 -17.98 0.63
CA ARG A 131 -2.08 -17.89 1.99
C ARG A 131 -2.87 -16.95 2.91
N ASN A 132 -2.61 -17.07 4.21
CA ASN A 132 -3.11 -16.15 5.24
C ASN A 132 -2.65 -14.72 4.98
N ALA A 133 -3.52 -13.73 5.24
CA ALA A 133 -3.24 -12.34 4.92
C ALA A 133 -1.98 -11.85 5.64
N THR A 134 -1.79 -12.26 6.90
CA THR A 134 -0.62 -11.90 7.70
C THR A 134 0.71 -12.32 7.06
N ARG A 135 0.75 -13.46 6.35
CA ARG A 135 1.98 -13.99 5.75
C ARG A 135 2.34 -13.31 4.43
N VAL A 136 1.33 -13.02 3.60
CA VAL A 136 1.52 -12.36 2.31
C VAL A 136 2.15 -10.98 2.48
N TYR A 137 1.64 -10.18 3.42
CA TYR A 137 2.17 -8.83 3.65
C TYR A 137 3.54 -8.83 4.36
N HIS A 138 3.86 -9.86 5.15
CA HIS A 138 5.17 -10.02 5.78
C HIS A 138 6.27 -10.36 4.76
N GLU A 139 6.00 -11.34 3.88
CA GLU A 139 6.91 -11.70 2.79
C GLU A 139 7.12 -10.53 1.82
N TRP A 140 6.07 -9.74 1.57
CA TRP A 140 6.16 -8.50 0.79
C TRP A 140 7.04 -7.43 1.45
N PHE A 141 6.88 -7.19 2.74
CA PHE A 141 7.70 -6.19 3.44
C PHE A 141 9.18 -6.58 3.48
N ILE A 142 9.47 -7.86 3.70
CA ILE A 142 10.84 -8.37 3.68
C ILE A 142 11.41 -8.32 2.25
N GLY A 143 10.64 -8.71 1.24
CA GLY A 143 11.04 -8.62 -0.17
C GLY A 143 11.29 -7.18 -0.63
N ALA A 144 10.47 -6.22 -0.19
CA ALA A 144 10.63 -4.80 -0.49
C ALA A 144 11.79 -4.14 0.28
N SER A 145 12.13 -4.66 1.47
CA SER A 145 13.29 -4.19 2.25
C SER A 145 14.65 -4.53 1.61
N GLY A 146 14.65 -5.38 0.58
CA GLY A 146 15.81 -5.69 -0.26
C GLY A 146 16.15 -4.63 -1.33
N ILE A 147 15.46 -3.48 -1.38
CA ILE A 147 15.79 -2.36 -2.28
C ILE A 147 16.36 -1.18 -1.50
N PRO A 148 17.65 -1.20 -1.12
CA PRO A 148 18.32 -0.01 -0.60
C PRO A 148 18.83 0.84 -1.78
N SER A 149 18.07 1.87 -2.21
CA SER A 149 18.63 3.14 -2.76
C SER A 149 17.61 4.07 -3.45
N MET A 150 16.46 3.60 -3.96
CA MET A 150 15.58 4.48 -4.78
C MET A 150 14.64 5.42 -4.00
N ILE A 151 14.44 5.19 -2.69
CA ILE A 151 13.44 5.93 -1.90
C ILE A 151 13.88 7.39 -1.59
N LYS A 152 15.17 7.72 -1.68
CA LYS A 152 15.63 9.11 -1.41
C LYS A 152 15.24 10.11 -2.50
N ASN A 153 15.08 9.69 -3.77
CA ASN A 153 14.80 10.63 -4.86
C ASN A 153 13.31 10.86 -5.15
N HIS A 154 12.43 9.96 -4.70
CA HIS A 154 10.99 10.07 -4.97
C HIS A 154 10.26 11.08 -4.06
N TRP A 155 10.74 11.29 -2.83
CA TRP A 155 10.15 12.27 -1.90
C TRP A 155 10.32 13.72 -2.36
N SER A 156 11.42 14.01 -3.07
CA SER A 156 11.66 15.32 -3.70
C SER A 156 10.64 15.63 -4.81
N PHE A 157 10.13 14.60 -5.49
CA PHE A 157 9.15 14.75 -6.57
C PHE A 157 7.73 14.96 -6.04
N PHE A 158 7.40 14.39 -4.87
CA PHE A 158 6.09 14.54 -4.23
C PHE A 158 5.93 15.91 -3.55
N LEU A 159 7.02 16.49 -3.04
CA LEU A 159 7.07 17.84 -2.48
C LEU A 159 7.10 18.96 -3.54
N MET A 160 7.22 18.63 -4.83
CA MET A 160 7.23 19.64 -5.91
C MET A 160 5.85 19.80 -6.58
N ILE A 161 4.87 18.96 -6.21
CA ILE A 161 3.53 18.92 -6.80
C ILE A 161 2.45 19.41 -5.82
N PHE A 162 2.80 19.64 -4.55
CA PHE A 162 1.96 20.27 -3.52
C PHE A 162 2.68 21.46 -2.93
#